data_AF-A0A1Q8QUT8-F1
#
_entry.id   AF-A0A1Q8QUT8-F1
#
_cell.length_a   1.000
_cell.length_b   1.000
_cell.length_c   1.000
_cell.angle_alpha   90.00
_cell.angle_beta   90.00
_cell.angle_gamma   90.00
#
_symmetry.space_group_name_H-M   'P 1'
#
loop_
_entity.id
_entity.type
_entity.pdbx_description
1 polymer ?
#
loop_
_entity_poly.entity_id
_entity_poly.type
_entity_poly.pdbx_seq_one_letter_code
_entity_poly.pdbx_strand_id
1 'polypeptide(L)'
;MSRLFPRLPAFVWAAILFVVSAGPAQAHRVNVFAYVEGDDVVVECSYNRTDRVRFGDIEVANAATGALYLTGKTDEKGSFRFPVPLAARAAKADLRIVLRAGEGHQNEGVVKAAEYLAVAPVAVVTTPATVAASPVPTTSPDAPTVAGKPAQTPPAAAPVALQAGPPVVALDPAALEAIVEAAVEKKIAPLRAILVREEEKGPGLTQIIGGIGWLVGLAGIAAYFGSRRRPGA
;
A
#
# COMPACT_ATOMS: atom_id res chain seq x y z
N MET A 1 54.96 -27.84 33.69
CA MET A 1 54.43 -26.50 33.32
C MET A 1 53.50 -26.66 32.14
N SER A 2 52.26 -26.22 32.33
CA SER A 2 51.04 -26.59 31.62
C SER A 2 50.99 -26.09 30.17
N ARG A 3 50.52 -26.97 29.28
CA ARG A 3 50.21 -26.70 27.87
C ARG A 3 49.03 -25.71 27.77
N LEU A 4 49.30 -24.41 27.83
CA LEU A 4 48.28 -23.36 27.73
C LEU A 4 47.85 -23.05 26.28
N PHE A 5 48.50 -23.66 25.28
CA PHE A 5 48.36 -23.30 23.86
C PHE A 5 47.44 -24.14 22.95
N PRO A 6 46.68 -25.19 23.36
CA PRO A 6 45.80 -25.89 22.42
C PRO A 6 44.41 -25.22 22.25
N ARG A 7 44.08 -24.17 23.03
CA ARG A 7 42.72 -23.59 23.07
C ARG A 7 42.50 -22.39 22.15
N LEU A 8 43.57 -21.77 21.64
CA LEU A 8 43.49 -20.66 20.69
C LEU A 8 42.72 -21.02 19.39
N PRO A 9 42.93 -22.20 18.74
CA PRO A 9 42.14 -22.57 17.56
C PRO A 9 40.67 -22.83 17.91
N ALA A 10 40.39 -23.42 19.08
CA ALA A 10 39.02 -23.67 19.53
C ALA A 10 38.24 -22.36 19.78
N PHE A 11 38.92 -21.31 20.27
CA PHE A 11 38.31 -20.00 20.47
C PHE A 11 38.03 -19.28 19.15
N VAL A 12 38.94 -19.39 18.17
CA VAL A 12 38.73 -18.84 16.82
C VAL A 12 37.60 -19.58 16.10
N TRP A 13 37.56 -20.91 16.19
CA TRP A 13 36.45 -21.70 15.64
C TRP A 13 35.12 -21.40 16.33
N ALA A 14 35.10 -21.25 17.66
CA ALA A 14 33.90 -20.85 18.39
C ALA A 14 33.42 -19.43 18.03
N ALA A 15 34.35 -18.48 17.84
CA ALA A 15 34.04 -17.13 17.40
C ALA A 15 33.49 -17.11 15.96
N ILE A 16 34.08 -17.90 15.05
CA ILE A 16 33.56 -18.05 13.68
C ILE A 16 32.16 -18.69 13.71
N LEU A 17 31.94 -19.74 14.52
CA LEU A 17 30.62 -20.37 14.66
C LEU A 17 29.57 -19.39 15.22
N PHE A 18 29.97 -18.57 16.19
CA PHE A 18 29.10 -17.55 16.80
C PHE A 18 28.71 -16.46 15.79
N VAL A 19 29.67 -15.96 15.00
CA VAL A 19 29.40 -14.95 13.96
C VAL A 19 28.55 -15.52 12.81
N VAL A 20 28.77 -16.79 12.41
CA VAL A 20 27.97 -17.45 11.37
C VAL A 20 26.55 -17.80 11.88
N SER A 21 26.35 -17.92 13.20
CA SER A 21 25.02 -18.13 13.80
C SER A 21 24.16 -16.87 13.92
N ALA A 22 24.71 -15.69 13.61
CA ALA A 22 23.96 -14.44 13.53
C ALA A 22 23.13 -14.40 12.23
N GLY A 23 22.08 -15.22 12.16
CA GLY A 23 21.08 -15.13 11.11
C GLY A 23 20.29 -13.81 11.19
N PRO A 24 19.68 -13.35 10.09
CA PRO A 24 18.77 -12.21 10.14
C PRO A 24 17.64 -12.54 11.12
N ALA A 25 17.41 -11.66 12.09
CA ALA A 25 16.26 -11.78 12.98
C ALA A 25 14.98 -11.70 12.11
N GLN A 26 14.30 -12.84 11.96
CA GLN A 26 12.99 -12.94 11.32
C GLN A 26 11.95 -12.31 12.26
N ALA A 27 11.97 -11.00 12.38
CA ALA A 27 11.02 -10.26 13.21
C ALA A 27 9.80 -9.93 12.35
N HIS A 28 8.74 -10.72 12.57
CA HIS A 28 7.31 -10.45 12.35
C HIS A 28 7.01 -9.14 11.59
N ARG A 29 7.12 -9.21 10.25
CA ARG A 29 6.84 -8.09 9.36
C ARG A 29 5.33 -7.85 9.31
N VAL A 30 4.90 -6.69 9.79
CA VAL A 30 3.55 -6.17 9.53
C VAL A 30 3.56 -5.40 8.21
N ASN A 31 2.50 -5.49 7.42
CA ASN A 31 2.36 -4.79 6.14
C ASN A 31 1.48 -3.56 6.32
N VAL A 32 1.90 -2.45 5.72
CA VAL A 32 1.15 -1.19 5.63
C VAL A 32 1.02 -0.85 4.17
N PHE A 33 -0.19 -0.95 3.64
CA PHE A 33 -0.49 -0.57 2.27
C PHE A 33 -1.32 0.71 2.30
N ALA A 34 -0.86 1.78 1.66
CA ALA A 34 -1.54 3.06 1.66
C ALA A 34 -1.74 3.53 0.22
N TYR A 35 -2.94 3.97 -0.11
CA TYR A 35 -3.32 4.43 -1.44
C TYR A 35 -4.35 5.55 -1.35
N VAL A 36 -4.48 6.29 -2.46
CA VAL A 36 -5.42 7.41 -2.57
C VAL A 36 -6.72 6.91 -3.21
N GLU A 37 -7.85 7.20 -2.57
CA GLU A 37 -9.18 6.92 -3.08
C GLU A 37 -10.01 8.21 -3.02
N GLY A 38 -10.20 8.86 -4.18
CA GLY A 38 -10.84 10.17 -4.24
C GLY A 38 -10.00 11.23 -3.50
N ASP A 39 -10.60 11.92 -2.53
CA ASP A 39 -9.92 12.91 -1.70
C ASP A 39 -9.37 12.35 -0.38
N ASP A 40 -9.55 11.04 -0.16
CA ASP A 40 -9.10 10.34 1.04
C ASP A 40 -7.88 9.46 0.77
N VAL A 41 -7.09 9.25 1.82
CA VAL A 41 -6.08 8.20 1.86
C VAL A 41 -6.66 7.03 2.64
N VAL A 42 -6.57 5.84 2.06
CA VAL A 42 -6.93 4.58 2.69
C VAL A 42 -5.66 3.84 3.04
N VAL A 43 -5.58 3.36 4.26
CA VAL A 43 -4.47 2.58 4.79
C VAL A 43 -5.00 1.22 5.22
N GLU A 44 -4.40 0.15 4.71
CA GLU A 44 -4.69 -1.23 5.06
C GLU A 44 -3.49 -1.88 5.73
N CYS A 45 -3.72 -2.44 6.91
CA CYS A 45 -2.70 -2.99 7.78
C CYS A 45 -2.94 -4.47 8.04
N SER A 46 -1.93 -5.30 7.78
CA SER A 46 -2.06 -6.76 7.91
C SER A 46 -0.77 -7.43 8.33
N TYR A 47 -0.85 -8.48 9.15
CA TYR A 47 0.30 -9.32 9.44
C TYR A 47 0.59 -10.29 8.28
N ASN A 48 -0.47 -10.79 7.66
CA ASN A 48 -0.41 -11.66 6.49
C ASN A 48 -1.71 -11.53 5.66
N ARG A 49 -1.89 -12.38 4.65
CA ARG A 49 -3.06 -12.34 3.75
C ARG A 49 -4.41 -12.40 4.47
N THR A 50 -4.50 -13.09 5.60
CA THR A 50 -5.78 -13.34 6.32
C THR A 50 -5.86 -12.55 7.63
N ASP A 51 -4.73 -12.32 8.30
CA ASP A 51 -4.71 -11.67 9.60
C ASP A 51 -4.49 -10.16 9.50
N ARG A 52 -5.39 -9.40 10.14
CA ARG A 52 -5.48 -7.94 10.04
C ARG A 52 -5.03 -7.30 11.34
N VAL A 53 -4.37 -6.15 11.22
CA VAL A 53 -3.94 -5.37 12.38
C VAL A 53 -5.12 -4.54 12.86
N ARG A 54 -5.82 -5.02 13.87
CA ARG A 54 -6.98 -4.33 14.45
C ARG A 54 -6.54 -3.41 15.57
N PHE A 55 -7.09 -2.20 15.62
CA PHE A 55 -6.84 -1.21 16.68
C PHE A 55 -5.36 -0.80 16.85
N GLY A 56 -4.56 -0.99 15.79
CA GLY A 56 -3.16 -0.58 15.74
C GLY A 56 -3.04 0.93 15.57
N ASP A 57 -2.04 1.54 16.22
CA ASP A 57 -1.84 2.98 16.19
C ASP A 57 -1.24 3.43 14.85
N ILE A 58 -1.83 4.46 14.26
CA ILE A 58 -1.39 5.08 13.01
C ILE A 58 -0.92 6.50 13.30
N GLU A 59 0.27 6.83 12.81
CA GLU A 59 0.80 8.18 12.75
C GLU A 59 0.97 8.59 11.28
N VAL A 60 0.40 9.72 10.88
CA VAL A 60 0.55 10.27 9.53
C VAL A 60 1.37 11.54 9.64
N ALA A 61 2.54 11.55 9.02
CA ALA A 61 3.50 12.64 9.09
C ALA A 61 4.00 13.06 7.69
N ASN A 62 4.62 14.23 7.63
CA ASN A 62 5.38 14.66 6.47
C ASN A 62 6.63 13.80 6.31
N ALA A 63 6.82 13.15 5.15
CA ALA A 63 7.95 12.26 4.94
C ALA A 63 9.32 12.96 4.95
N ALA A 64 9.38 14.25 4.59
CA ALA A 64 10.62 15.01 4.54
C ALA A 64 11.00 15.60 5.91
N THR A 65 10.02 16.15 6.64
CA THR A 65 10.29 16.87 7.90
C THR A 65 9.99 16.05 9.14
N GLY A 66 9.24 14.96 9.03
CA GLY A 66 8.71 14.20 10.16
C GLY A 66 7.59 14.91 10.93
N ALA A 67 7.12 16.08 10.46
CA ALA A 67 6.04 16.81 11.11
C ALA A 67 4.73 16.00 11.08
N LEU A 68 4.16 15.73 12.26
CA LEU A 68 2.94 14.96 12.41
C LEU A 68 1.73 15.76 11.92
N TYR A 69 0.93 15.17 11.04
CA TYR A 69 -0.34 15.74 10.58
C TYR A 69 -1.50 15.25 11.41
N LEU A 70 -1.59 13.94 11.65
CA LEU A 70 -2.65 13.33 12.44
C LEU A 70 -2.25 11.97 12.98
N THR A 71 -3.02 11.49 13.95
CA THR A 71 -2.93 10.15 14.51
C THR A 71 -4.29 9.47 14.46
N GLY A 72 -4.30 8.15 14.42
CA GLY A 72 -5.53 7.36 14.46
C GLY A 72 -5.28 5.93 14.88
N LYS A 73 -6.31 5.10 14.76
CA LYS A 73 -6.20 3.65 14.94
C LYS A 73 -6.89 2.93 13.78
N THR A 74 -6.38 1.76 13.43
CA THR A 74 -7.06 0.88 12.47
C THR A 74 -8.36 0.30 13.05
N ASP A 75 -9.33 0.04 12.18
CA ASP A 75 -10.63 -0.54 12.54
C ASP A 75 -10.56 -2.08 12.69
N GLU A 76 -11.72 -2.73 12.85
CA GLU A 76 -11.85 -4.19 12.94
C GLU A 76 -11.41 -4.94 11.68
N LYS A 77 -11.35 -4.27 10.52
CA LYS A 77 -10.86 -4.82 9.25
C LYS A 77 -9.38 -4.51 9.03
N GLY A 78 -8.73 -3.83 9.97
CA GLY A 78 -7.36 -3.36 9.87
C GLY A 78 -7.18 -2.20 8.91
N SER A 79 -8.24 -1.44 8.64
CA SER A 79 -8.23 -0.29 7.75
C SER A 79 -8.28 1.02 8.53
N PHE A 80 -7.70 2.08 7.98
CA PHE A 80 -7.82 3.44 8.49
C PHE A 80 -7.94 4.40 7.31
N ARG A 81 -8.97 5.25 7.33
CA ARG A 81 -9.26 6.19 6.24
C ARG A 81 -9.29 7.61 6.78
N PHE A 82 -8.64 8.52 6.06
CA PHE A 82 -8.60 9.93 6.44
C PHE A 82 -8.52 10.84 5.21
N PRO A 83 -9.10 12.05 5.26
CA PRO A 83 -8.95 13.03 4.19
C PRO A 83 -7.51 13.52 4.11
N VAL A 84 -7.01 13.75 2.90
CA VAL A 84 -5.64 14.27 2.70
C VAL A 84 -5.47 15.60 3.46
N PRO A 85 -4.54 15.71 4.43
CA PRO A 85 -4.39 16.93 5.23
C PRO A 85 -4.11 18.16 4.36
N LEU A 86 -4.81 19.27 4.63
CA LEU A 86 -4.64 20.53 3.88
C LEU A 86 -3.19 21.03 3.92
N ALA A 87 -2.54 20.90 5.08
CA ALA A 87 -1.13 21.25 5.23
C ALA A 87 -0.21 20.42 4.32
N ALA A 88 -0.51 19.14 4.11
CA ALA A 88 0.24 18.27 3.21
C ALA A 88 0.03 18.66 1.74
N ARG A 89 -1.21 19.00 1.34
CA ARG A 89 -1.49 19.51 -0.02
C ARG A 89 -0.81 20.84 -0.29
N ALA A 90 -0.87 21.78 0.66
CA ALA A 90 -0.23 23.08 0.54
C ALA A 90 1.30 22.95 0.39
N ALA A 91 1.91 22.05 1.17
CA ALA A 91 3.33 21.76 1.11
C ALA A 91 3.74 20.85 -0.05
N LYS A 92 2.78 20.25 -0.77
CA LYS A 92 3.01 19.18 -1.77
C LYS A 92 3.93 18.07 -1.22
N ALA A 93 3.71 17.69 0.03
CA ALA A 93 4.63 16.85 0.78
C ALA A 93 4.20 15.38 0.78
N ASP A 94 5.12 14.46 0.55
CA ASP A 94 4.82 13.03 0.68
C ASP A 94 4.33 12.71 2.10
N LEU A 95 3.35 11.81 2.20
CA LEU A 95 2.79 11.35 3.46
C LEU A 95 3.52 10.09 3.88
N ARG A 96 4.12 10.09 5.07
CA ARG A 96 4.67 8.91 5.74
C ARG A 96 3.64 8.41 6.74
N ILE A 97 3.19 7.18 6.56
CA ILE A 97 2.22 6.51 7.42
C ILE A 97 2.98 5.46 8.22
N VAL A 98 3.03 5.63 9.54
CA VAL A 98 3.68 4.68 10.45
C VAL A 98 2.60 3.93 11.23
N LEU A 99 2.63 2.60 11.16
CA LEU A 99 1.78 1.72 11.94
C LEU A 99 2.58 1.15 13.10
N ARG A 100 2.03 1.25 14.31
CA ARG A 100 2.48 0.52 15.51
C ARG A 100 1.37 -0.44 15.94
N ALA A 101 1.58 -1.72 15.69
CA ALA A 101 0.59 -2.77 15.96
C ALA A 101 0.68 -3.35 17.39
N GLY A 102 1.54 -2.78 18.25
CA GLY A 102 1.83 -3.28 19.60
C GLY A 102 3.02 -4.24 19.63
N GLU A 103 3.49 -4.63 20.82
CA GLU A 103 4.55 -5.65 21.03
C GLU A 103 5.83 -5.51 20.17
N GLY A 104 6.16 -4.30 19.72
CA GLY A 104 7.30 -4.04 18.83
C GLY A 104 7.04 -4.29 17.33
N HIS A 105 5.82 -4.65 16.94
CA HIS A 105 5.39 -4.74 15.55
C HIS A 105 5.16 -3.35 14.97
N GLN A 106 6.06 -2.92 14.09
CA GLN A 106 5.97 -1.63 13.43
C GLN A 106 6.38 -1.76 11.96
N ASN A 107 5.68 -1.04 11.09
CA ASN A 107 6.12 -0.81 9.72
C ASN A 107 5.56 0.52 9.20
N GLU A 108 5.98 0.94 8.02
CA GLU A 108 5.57 2.18 7.41
C GLU A 108 5.25 2.03 5.92
N GLY A 109 4.43 2.95 5.42
CA GLY A 109 4.14 3.16 4.01
C GLY A 109 4.29 4.64 3.65
N VAL A 110 4.50 4.92 2.36
CA VAL A 110 4.61 6.30 1.85
C VAL A 110 3.62 6.49 0.71
N VAL A 111 2.80 7.54 0.80
CA VAL A 111 1.95 8.00 -0.30
C VAL A 111 2.56 9.27 -0.87
N LYS A 112 2.89 9.25 -2.16
CA LYS A 112 3.52 10.39 -2.81
C LYS A 112 2.55 11.54 -3.05
N ALA A 113 3.05 12.76 -2.96
CA ALA A 113 2.28 13.96 -3.26
C ALA A 113 1.67 13.95 -4.66
N ALA A 114 2.42 13.42 -5.63
CA ALA A 114 1.92 13.29 -6.99
C ALA A 114 0.63 12.43 -7.09
N GLU A 115 0.45 11.43 -6.23
CA GLU A 115 -0.71 10.53 -6.30
C GLU A 115 -1.99 11.22 -5.81
N TYR A 116 -1.94 11.92 -4.67
CA TYR A 116 -3.12 12.59 -4.12
C TYR A 116 -3.36 14.00 -4.70
N LEU A 117 -2.36 14.60 -5.37
CA LEU A 117 -2.54 15.86 -6.11
C LEU A 117 -3.03 15.64 -7.54
N ALA A 118 -2.80 14.45 -8.13
CA ALA A 118 -3.29 14.11 -9.46
C ALA A 118 -4.80 13.81 -9.48
N VAL A 119 -5.39 13.47 -8.33
CA VAL A 119 -6.84 13.38 -8.16
C VAL A 119 -7.35 14.79 -7.90
N ALA A 120 -7.88 15.42 -8.96
CA ALA A 120 -8.51 16.73 -8.83
C ALA A 120 -9.69 16.62 -7.84
N PRO A 121 -9.82 17.56 -6.88
CA PRO A 121 -10.91 17.52 -5.92
C PRO A 121 -12.23 17.64 -6.67
N VAL A 122 -13.11 16.65 -6.51
CA VAL A 122 -14.52 16.84 -6.81
C VAL A 122 -15.02 17.75 -5.71
N ALA A 123 -15.11 19.05 -6.02
CA ALA A 123 -15.67 20.03 -5.11
C ALA A 123 -17.02 19.52 -4.60
N VAL A 124 -17.04 19.11 -3.33
CA VAL A 124 -18.27 18.85 -2.59
C VAL A 124 -18.99 20.19 -2.56
N VAL A 125 -20.05 20.31 -3.36
CA VAL A 125 -21.02 21.38 -3.22
C VAL A 125 -21.71 21.17 -1.87
N THR A 126 -21.13 21.74 -0.83
CA THR A 126 -21.79 21.99 0.43
C THR A 126 -22.96 22.93 0.15
N THR A 127 -24.15 22.37 0.01
CA THR A 127 -25.38 23.13 0.21
C THR A 127 -25.79 22.92 1.66
N PRO A 128 -25.88 23.96 2.50
CA PRO A 128 -26.36 23.81 3.86
C PRO A 128 -27.88 23.64 3.82
N ALA A 129 -28.36 22.44 4.12
CA ALA A 129 -29.77 22.18 4.43
C ALA A 129 -29.92 22.09 5.95
N THR A 130 -30.26 23.22 6.58
CA THR A 130 -30.66 23.30 7.97
C THR A 130 -32.17 23.10 8.08
N VAL A 131 -32.54 21.98 8.71
CA VAL A 131 -33.70 21.73 9.60
C VAL A 131 -35.11 21.80 9.03
N ALA A 132 -35.79 20.64 9.01
CA ALA A 132 -37.05 20.45 9.72
C ALA A 132 -37.33 18.95 9.90
N ALA A 133 -37.50 18.54 11.15
CA ALA A 133 -37.84 17.18 11.56
C ALA A 133 -39.36 16.99 11.65
N SER A 134 -39.82 15.86 11.08
CA SER A 134 -40.86 14.92 11.59
C SER A 134 -42.34 15.36 11.63
N PRO A 135 -43.33 14.42 11.69
CA PRO A 135 -43.32 12.96 11.45
C PRO A 135 -44.47 12.44 10.54
N VAL A 136 -44.45 11.13 10.29
CA VAL A 136 -45.50 10.27 9.71
C VAL A 136 -46.73 10.18 10.66
N PRO A 137 -47.97 9.92 10.17
CA PRO A 137 -48.47 8.54 10.19
C PRO A 137 -49.39 8.13 9.00
N THR A 138 -49.58 6.81 8.98
CA THR A 138 -50.28 5.87 8.09
C THR A 138 -51.80 6.06 7.94
N THR A 139 -52.34 5.33 6.94
CA THR A 139 -53.67 4.68 6.76
C THR A 139 -54.71 5.34 5.83
N SER A 140 -54.90 4.68 4.67
CA SER A 140 -56.18 4.47 3.93
C SER A 140 -57.25 3.79 4.82
N PRO A 141 -58.54 3.62 4.43
CA PRO A 141 -59.16 3.71 3.09
C PRO A 141 -60.52 4.43 3.02
N ASP A 142 -60.97 4.81 1.82
CA ASP A 142 -62.32 4.42 1.33
C ASP A 142 -62.54 4.84 -0.13
N ALA A 143 -63.14 3.92 -0.88
CA ALA A 143 -63.79 4.13 -2.16
C ALA A 143 -65.32 4.06 -1.93
N PRO A 144 -66.17 4.66 -2.78
CA PRO A 144 -66.61 3.91 -3.95
C PRO A 144 -66.85 4.73 -5.24
N THR A 145 -66.47 4.11 -6.36
CA THR A 145 -67.19 3.91 -7.65
C THR A 145 -68.41 4.78 -7.98
N VAL A 146 -68.48 5.41 -9.17
CA VAL A 146 -69.36 5.03 -10.32
C VAL A 146 -68.85 5.64 -11.64
N ALA A 147 -68.99 4.82 -12.69
CA ALA A 147 -68.71 4.91 -14.12
C ALA A 147 -69.08 6.20 -14.91
N GLY A 148 -68.35 6.39 -16.02
CA GLY A 148 -68.76 7.25 -17.14
C GLY A 148 -67.71 7.41 -18.25
N LYS A 149 -67.59 6.44 -19.16
CA LYS A 149 -67.11 6.61 -20.56
C LYS A 149 -68.36 6.39 -21.45
N PRO A 150 -68.49 6.92 -22.69
CA PRO A 150 -67.43 6.93 -23.70
C PRO A 150 -67.36 8.15 -24.67
N ALA A 151 -66.28 8.10 -25.45
CA ALA A 151 -66.13 8.61 -26.82
C ALA A 151 -65.92 10.12 -27.03
N GLN A 152 -64.71 10.48 -27.48
CA GLN A 152 -64.49 10.89 -28.88
C GLN A 152 -62.99 10.96 -29.22
N THR A 153 -62.68 10.43 -30.39
CA THR A 153 -61.46 10.61 -31.22
C THR A 153 -61.96 10.39 -32.67
N PRO A 154 -61.22 10.69 -33.75
CA PRO A 154 -60.29 11.77 -34.15
C PRO A 154 -60.80 12.51 -35.43
N PRO A 155 -60.09 13.51 -35.97
CA PRO A 155 -59.18 13.31 -37.12
C PRO A 155 -57.91 14.18 -37.01
N ALA A 156 -56.84 14.05 -37.77
CA ALA A 156 -56.30 13.10 -38.73
C ALA A 156 -54.81 13.45 -38.86
N ALA A 157 -54.01 12.47 -39.24
CA ALA A 157 -52.57 12.50 -39.29
C ALA A 157 -51.98 13.44 -40.36
N ALA A 158 -50.83 14.02 -40.04
CA ALA A 158 -49.77 14.32 -41.00
C ALA A 158 -48.44 13.77 -40.43
N PRO A 159 -47.61 13.06 -41.21
CA PRO A 159 -46.39 12.46 -40.72
C PRO A 159 -45.31 13.54 -40.62
N VAL A 160 -44.87 13.86 -39.41
CA VAL A 160 -43.65 14.64 -39.22
C VAL A 160 -42.47 13.69 -39.39
N ALA A 161 -41.67 13.94 -40.42
CA ALA A 161 -40.49 13.17 -40.75
C ALA A 161 -39.54 13.03 -39.54
N LEU A 162 -39.15 11.79 -39.24
CA LEU A 162 -38.02 11.50 -38.36
C LEU A 162 -36.76 12.11 -38.97
N GLN A 163 -36.25 13.19 -38.38
CA GLN A 163 -34.90 13.64 -38.65
C GLN A 163 -33.92 12.67 -37.99
N ALA A 164 -33.07 12.07 -38.81
CA ALA A 164 -31.94 11.27 -38.37
C ALA A 164 -31.03 12.13 -37.48
N GLY A 165 -30.85 11.69 -36.23
CA GLY A 165 -29.82 12.23 -35.35
C GLY A 165 -28.43 12.03 -35.95
N PRO A 166 -27.42 12.81 -35.51
CA PRO A 166 -26.04 12.66 -35.97
C PRO A 166 -25.56 11.22 -35.76
N PRO A 167 -24.61 10.72 -36.58
CA PRO A 167 -24.15 9.35 -36.47
C PRO A 167 -23.59 9.16 -35.07
N VAL A 168 -24.26 8.32 -34.28
CA VAL A 168 -23.64 7.71 -33.11
C VAL A 168 -22.42 6.99 -33.65
N VAL A 169 -21.23 7.53 -33.34
CA VAL A 169 -19.96 6.87 -33.59
C VAL A 169 -20.09 5.51 -32.96
N ALA A 170 -20.23 4.47 -33.78
CA ALA A 170 -20.13 3.11 -33.32
C ALA A 170 -18.71 2.99 -32.77
N LEU A 171 -18.55 2.94 -31.44
CA LEU A 171 -17.26 2.64 -30.85
C LEU A 171 -16.90 1.23 -31.32
N ASP A 172 -15.88 1.16 -32.18
CA ASP A 172 -15.31 -0.11 -32.58
C ASP A 172 -14.74 -0.79 -31.33
N PRO A 173 -15.27 -1.95 -30.92
CA PRO A 173 -14.81 -2.65 -29.73
C PRO A 173 -13.31 -2.96 -29.77
N ALA A 174 -12.74 -3.18 -30.97
CA ALA A 174 -11.30 -3.43 -31.12
C ALA A 174 -10.46 -2.18 -30.83
N ALA A 175 -10.94 -0.99 -31.24
CA ALA A 175 -10.28 0.27 -30.92
C ALA A 175 -10.34 0.59 -29.42
N LEU A 176 -11.48 0.26 -28.78
CA LEU A 176 -11.63 0.42 -27.34
C LEU A 176 -10.70 -0.52 -26.56
N GLU A 177 -10.61 -1.78 -26.97
CA GLU A 177 -9.71 -2.77 -26.36
C GLU A 177 -8.25 -2.33 -26.47
N ALA A 178 -7.82 -1.84 -27.64
CA ALA A 178 -6.46 -1.34 -27.85
C ALA A 178 -6.14 -0.10 -26.98
N ILE A 179 -7.09 0.83 -26.81
CA ILE A 179 -6.92 2.01 -25.95
C ILE A 179 -6.84 1.60 -24.48
N VAL A 180 -7.69 0.65 -24.05
CA VAL A 180 -7.69 0.13 -22.68
C VAL A 180 -6.38 -0.61 -22.39
N GLU A 181 -5.93 -1.49 -23.28
CA GLU A 181 -4.68 -2.22 -23.12
C GLU A 181 -3.47 -1.28 -23.06
N ALA A 182 -3.42 -0.26 -23.93
CA ALA A 182 -2.38 0.75 -23.89
C ALA A 182 -2.42 1.59 -22.59
N ALA A 183 -3.60 1.93 -22.09
CA ALA A 183 -3.75 2.67 -20.84
C ALA A 183 -3.38 1.82 -19.61
N VAL A 184 -3.74 0.54 -19.63
CA VAL A 184 -3.47 -0.44 -18.57
C VAL A 184 -1.98 -0.79 -18.53
N GLU A 185 -1.35 -1.09 -19.66
CA GLU A 185 0.10 -1.39 -19.71
C GLU A 185 0.93 -0.19 -19.24
N LYS A 186 0.53 1.04 -19.60
CA LYS A 186 1.16 2.28 -19.12
C LYS A 186 1.07 2.44 -17.59
N LYS A 187 0.04 1.87 -16.94
CA LYS A 187 -0.15 1.90 -15.49
C LYS A 187 0.46 0.70 -14.77
N ILE A 188 0.55 -0.47 -15.44
CA ILE A 188 1.11 -1.70 -14.87
C ILE A 188 2.64 -1.74 -14.96
N ALA A 189 3.24 -1.17 -16.00
CA ALA A 189 4.69 -1.11 -16.16
C ALA A 189 5.45 -0.58 -14.91
N PRO A 190 5.05 0.54 -14.28
CA PRO A 190 5.70 1.00 -13.05
C PRO A 190 5.47 0.07 -11.85
N LEU A 191 4.33 -0.61 -11.76
CA LEU A 191 4.06 -1.59 -10.68
C LEU A 191 4.95 -2.83 -10.81
N ARG A 192 5.13 -3.36 -12.04
CA ARG A 192 6.07 -4.47 -12.30
C ARG A 192 7.49 -4.11 -11.90
N ALA A 193 7.93 -2.88 -12.19
CA ALA A 193 9.26 -2.40 -11.82
C ALA A 193 9.45 -2.31 -10.29
N ILE A 194 8.41 -1.94 -9.53
CA ILE A 194 8.46 -1.90 -8.06
C ILE A 194 8.55 -3.31 -7.48
N LEU A 195 7.80 -4.27 -8.02
CA LEU A 195 7.85 -5.67 -7.58
C LEU A 195 9.23 -6.30 -7.82
N VAL A 196 9.81 -6.10 -9.01
CA VAL A 196 11.16 -6.60 -9.34
C VAL A 196 12.22 -5.98 -8.43
N ARG A 197 12.06 -4.70 -8.07
CA ARG A 197 12.98 -4.00 -7.15
C ARG A 197 12.82 -4.44 -5.69
N GLU A 198 11.66 -4.96 -5.30
CA GLU A 198 11.47 -5.57 -3.99
C GLU A 198 11.95 -7.03 -3.91
N GLU A 199 11.95 -7.75 -5.04
CA GLU A 199 12.45 -9.13 -5.14
C GLU A 199 13.99 -9.19 -5.07
N GLU A 200 14.70 -8.12 -5.44
CA GLU A 200 16.14 -7.97 -5.24
C GLU A 200 16.52 -7.58 -3.79
N LYS A 201 16.18 -8.43 -2.80
CA LYS A 201 16.60 -8.23 -1.40
C LYS A 201 17.12 -9.51 -0.76
N GLY A 202 18.32 -9.90 -1.18
CA GLY A 202 19.21 -10.77 -0.41
C GLY A 202 20.67 -10.47 -0.79
N PRO A 203 21.64 -10.58 0.12
CA PRO A 203 23.05 -10.51 -0.25
C PRO A 203 23.32 -11.55 -1.35
N GLY A 204 23.84 -11.10 -2.49
CA GLY A 204 24.06 -11.96 -3.64
C GLY A 204 25.04 -13.09 -3.28
N LEU A 205 24.90 -14.25 -3.93
CA LEU A 205 25.77 -15.42 -3.72
C LEU A 205 27.26 -15.03 -3.75
N THR A 206 27.63 -14.12 -4.65
CA THR A 206 28.99 -13.58 -4.82
C THR A 206 29.49 -12.82 -3.59
N GLN A 207 28.64 -12.04 -2.92
CA GLN A 207 29.02 -11.32 -1.70
C GLN A 207 29.16 -12.27 -0.51
N ILE A 208 28.33 -13.31 -0.44
CA ILE A 208 28.43 -14.36 0.59
C ILE A 208 29.74 -15.13 0.41
N ILE A 209 30.01 -15.63 -0.80
CA ILE A 209 31.23 -16.37 -1.12
C ILE A 209 32.47 -15.47 -0.95
N GLY A 210 32.39 -14.20 -1.37
CA GLY A 210 33.47 -13.23 -1.20
C GLY A 210 33.78 -12.93 0.27
N GLY A 211 32.75 -12.76 1.11
CA GLY A 211 32.92 -12.57 2.55
C GLY A 211 33.55 -13.80 3.23
N ILE A 212 33.09 -15.00 2.87
CA ILE A 212 33.67 -16.26 3.37
C ILE A 212 35.14 -16.39 2.93
N GLY A 213 35.45 -16.09 1.66
CA GLY A 213 36.81 -16.15 1.12
C GLY A 213 37.77 -15.19 1.82
N TRP A 214 37.33 -13.98 2.17
CA TRP A 214 38.15 -13.00 2.91
C TRP A 214 38.49 -13.48 4.33
N LEU A 215 37.52 -14.06 5.04
CA LEU A 215 37.73 -14.62 6.38
C LEU A 215 38.70 -15.80 6.36
N VAL A 216 38.52 -16.74 5.42
CA VAL A 216 39.42 -17.89 5.25
C VAL A 216 40.82 -17.43 4.85
N GLY A 217 40.93 -16.44 3.97
CA GLY A 217 42.21 -15.87 3.54
C GLY A 217 43.01 -15.26 4.69
N LEU A 218 42.37 -14.43 5.53
CA LEU A 218 43.04 -13.84 6.70
C LEU A 218 43.44 -14.88 7.75
N ALA A 219 42.57 -15.86 8.02
CA ALA A 219 42.90 -16.96 8.92
C ALA A 219 44.09 -17.78 8.42
N GLY A 220 44.15 -18.05 7.11
CA GLY A 220 45.28 -18.74 6.48
C GLY A 220 46.59 -17.96 6.59
N ILE A 221 46.56 -16.65 6.36
CA ILE A 221 47.74 -15.78 6.52
C ILE A 221 48.22 -15.78 7.97
N ALA A 222 47.31 -15.63 8.94
CA ALA A 222 47.67 -15.66 10.36
C ALA A 222 48.27 -17.02 10.78
N ALA A 223 47.72 -18.13 10.28
CA ALA A 223 48.25 -19.47 10.53
C ALA A 223 49.63 -19.69 9.90
N TYR A 224 49.87 -19.16 8.70
CA TYR A 224 51.15 -19.24 8.00
C TYR A 224 52.28 -18.50 8.74
N PHE A 225 52.01 -17.29 9.24
CA PHE A 225 52.98 -16.56 10.06
C PHE A 225 53.12 -17.14 11.47
N GLY A 226 52.04 -17.70 12.02
CA GLY A 226 52.07 -18.39 13.32
C GLY A 226 52.86 -19.71 13.30
N SER A 227 52.81 -20.48 12.21
CA SER A 227 53.55 -21.75 12.08
C SER A 227 55.06 -21.53 11.96
N ARG A 228 55.49 -20.41 11.39
CA ARG A 228 56.90 -20.00 11.30
C ARG A 228 57.49 -19.48 12.62
N ARG A 229 56.65 -19.21 13.63
CA ARG A 229 57.06 -18.74 14.96
C ARG A 229 57.19 -19.87 15.99
N ARG A 230 57.06 -21.14 15.60
CA ARG A 230 57.47 -22.29 16.42
C ARG A 230 58.87 -22.74 15.98
N PRO A 231 59.94 -22.42 16.72
CA PRO A 231 61.18 -23.17 16.64
C PRO A 231 60.88 -24.61 17.09
N GLY A 232 61.51 -25.59 16.45
CA GLY A 232 61.41 -26.99 16.84
C GLY A 232 61.65 -27.19 18.34
N ALA A 233 60.97 -28.18 18.90
CA ALA A 233 61.47 -28.90 20.06
C ALA A 233 62.86 -29.48 19.76
#